data_AF-T1DA98-F1
#
_entry.id   AF-T1DA98-F1
#
_cell.length_a   1.000
_cell.length_b   1.000
_cell.length_c   1.000
_cell.angle_alpha   90.00
_cell.angle_beta   90.00
_cell.angle_gamma   90.00
#
_symmetry.space_group_name_H-M   'P 1'
#
loop_
_entity.id
_entity.type
_entity.pdbx_description
1 polymer ?
#
loop_
_entity_poly.entity_id
_entity_poly.type
_entity_poly.pdbx_seq_one_letter_code
_entity_poly.pdbx_strand_id
1 'polypeptide(L)'
;DAAAEAAMGHIELARWADVVLVAPASANTLARLAHGLADDLLGTLCLASERPLLLAPAMNRLMWAHPATQANMALLQARGAQILGPDSGAQACGEVGAGRMLEPDAIVAALEELASAPAAPDLRGLRVLVSAGPTLEDLDPVRYLGNRSS
;
A
#
# COMPACT_ATOMS: atom_id res chain seq x y z
N ASP A 1 27.93 16.32 -19.89
CA ASP A 1 27.51 17.70 -19.62
C ASP A 1 26.67 17.68 -18.36
N ALA A 2 27.21 18.15 -17.23
CA ALA A 2 26.58 18.00 -15.91
C ALA A 2 25.22 18.71 -15.81
N ALA A 3 24.99 19.73 -16.66
CA ALA A 3 23.71 20.43 -16.74
C ALA A 3 22.62 19.57 -17.43
N ALA A 4 23.01 18.71 -18.37
CA ALA A 4 22.09 17.78 -19.04
C ALA A 4 21.74 16.57 -18.14
N GLU A 5 22.69 16.08 -17.34
CA GLU A 5 22.39 15.05 -16.31
C GLU A 5 21.50 15.59 -15.19
N ALA A 6 21.71 16.83 -14.75
CA ALA A 6 20.81 17.49 -13.79
C ALA A 6 19.38 17.68 -14.36
N ALA A 7 19.25 17.86 -15.68
CA ALA A 7 17.96 18.04 -16.35
C ALA A 7 17.15 16.73 -16.50
N MET A 8 17.81 15.56 -16.53
CA MET A 8 17.16 14.24 -16.69
C MET A 8 17.05 13.44 -15.39
N GLY A 9 17.64 13.92 -14.28
CA GLY A 9 17.78 13.14 -13.05
C GLY A 9 16.47 12.63 -12.45
N HIS A 10 15.35 13.34 -12.59
CA HIS A 10 14.05 12.87 -12.10
C HIS A 10 13.50 11.69 -12.92
N ILE A 11 13.77 11.65 -14.24
CA ILE A 11 13.40 10.52 -15.12
C ILE A 11 14.32 9.33 -14.86
N GLU A 12 15.62 9.56 -14.72
CA GLU A 12 16.57 8.50 -14.42
C GLU A 12 16.30 7.86 -13.06
N LEU A 13 15.99 8.68 -12.04
CA LEU A 13 15.64 8.20 -10.71
C LEU A 13 14.30 7.43 -10.72
N ALA A 14 13.30 7.91 -11.46
CA ALA A 14 12.03 7.21 -11.63
C ALA A 14 12.20 5.85 -12.34
N ARG A 15 13.10 5.77 -13.33
CA ARG A 15 13.41 4.52 -14.04
C ARG A 15 14.24 3.55 -13.21
N TRP A 16 15.16 4.07 -12.40
CA TRP A 16 16.06 3.28 -11.55
C TRP A 16 15.30 2.53 -10.45
N ALA A 17 14.32 3.18 -9.82
CA ALA A 17 13.58 2.58 -8.73
C ALA A 17 12.80 1.34 -9.19
N ASP A 18 12.70 0.31 -8.35
CA ASP A 18 11.78 -0.80 -8.57
C ASP A 18 10.40 -0.53 -7.94
N VAL A 19 10.36 0.34 -6.93
CA VAL A 19 9.18 0.76 -6.18
C VAL A 19 9.36 2.20 -5.70
N VAL A 20 8.28 2.97 -5.62
CA VAL A 20 8.28 4.31 -5.01
C VAL A 20 7.47 4.25 -3.71
N LEU A 21 8.11 4.48 -2.57
CA LEU A 21 7.45 4.57 -1.26
C LEU A 21 7.47 6.03 -0.77
N VAL A 22 6.30 6.54 -0.37
CA VAL A 22 6.18 7.82 0.33
C VAL A 22 5.76 7.57 1.78
N ALA A 23 6.70 7.76 2.71
CA ALA A 23 6.50 7.56 4.14
C ALA A 23 7.22 8.66 4.96
N PRO A 24 6.51 9.60 5.60
CA PRO A 24 5.05 9.75 5.63
C PRO A 24 4.46 10.39 4.35
N ALA A 25 3.30 9.92 3.93
CA ALA A 25 2.44 10.58 2.95
C ALA A 25 1.46 11.54 3.65
N SER A 26 1.77 12.84 3.62
CA SER A 26 0.91 13.88 4.20
C SER A 26 -0.39 14.07 3.40
N ALA A 27 -1.42 14.66 3.99
CA ALA A 27 -2.65 15.02 3.28
C ALA A 27 -2.40 15.88 2.03
N ASN A 28 -1.42 16.80 2.10
CA ASN A 28 -1.04 17.66 0.97
C ASN A 28 -0.38 16.84 -0.15
N THR A 29 0.52 15.93 0.21
CA THR A 29 1.16 15.02 -0.76
C THR A 29 0.11 14.15 -1.46
N LEU A 30 -0.84 13.59 -0.70
CA LEU A 30 -1.93 12.79 -1.27
C LEU A 30 -2.79 13.60 -2.24
N ALA A 31 -3.17 14.83 -1.87
CA ALA A 31 -3.95 15.70 -2.75
C ALA A 31 -3.20 16.02 -4.05
N ARG A 32 -1.92 16.40 -3.95
CA ARG A 32 -1.09 16.68 -5.12
C ARG A 32 -0.98 15.49 -6.06
N LEU A 33 -0.67 14.31 -5.52
CA LEU A 33 -0.58 13.09 -6.32
C LEU A 33 -1.93 12.69 -6.94
N ALA A 34 -3.02 12.80 -6.18
CA ALA A 34 -4.37 12.50 -6.67
C ALA A 34 -4.77 13.40 -7.85
N HIS A 35 -4.31 14.66 -7.85
CA HIS A 35 -4.59 15.63 -8.92
C HIS A 35 -3.49 15.76 -9.97
N GLY A 36 -2.42 14.95 -9.90
CA GLY A 36 -1.35 14.95 -10.89
C GLY A 36 -0.48 16.21 -10.87
N LEU A 37 -0.31 16.83 -9.70
CA LEU A 37 0.55 18.00 -9.53
C LEU A 37 2.02 17.58 -9.44
N ALA A 38 2.86 18.17 -10.30
CA ALA A 38 4.30 17.90 -10.42
C ALA A 38 5.13 19.19 -10.25
N ASP A 39 4.85 19.90 -9.16
CA ASP A 39 5.48 21.17 -8.77
C ASP A 39 6.76 21.02 -7.94
N ASP A 40 7.07 19.79 -7.49
CA ASP A 40 8.32 19.42 -6.83
C ASP A 40 8.91 18.13 -7.43
N LEU A 41 10.11 17.76 -6.97
CA LEU A 41 10.78 16.54 -7.41
C LEU A 41 9.94 15.29 -7.15
N LEU A 42 9.31 15.18 -5.98
CA LEU A 42 8.51 14.01 -5.60
C LEU A 42 7.31 13.80 -6.55
N GLY A 43 6.52 14.86 -6.76
CA GLY A 43 5.36 14.81 -7.65
C GLY A 43 5.78 14.53 -9.09
N THR A 44 6.88 15.15 -9.55
CA THR A 44 7.45 14.89 -10.88
C THR A 44 7.87 13.43 -11.04
N LEU A 45 8.57 12.87 -10.04
CA LEU A 45 9.08 11.50 -10.05
C LEU A 45 7.94 10.49 -10.00
N CYS A 46 6.94 10.69 -9.14
CA CYS A 46 5.75 9.83 -9.08
C CYS A 46 4.94 9.86 -10.38
N LEU A 47 4.81 11.03 -11.02
CA LEU A 47 4.08 11.17 -12.28
C LEU A 47 4.84 10.59 -13.48
N ALA A 48 6.18 10.61 -13.43
CA ALA A 48 7.07 10.09 -14.47
C ALA A 48 7.47 8.62 -14.26
N SER A 49 6.95 7.94 -13.23
CA SER A 49 7.28 6.57 -12.89
C SER A 49 6.17 5.60 -13.32
N GLU A 50 6.56 4.47 -13.91
CA GLU A 50 5.68 3.33 -14.18
C GLU A 50 5.74 2.28 -13.05
N ARG A 51 6.50 2.57 -11.99
CA ARG A 51 6.77 1.63 -10.90
C ARG A 51 5.64 1.66 -9.87
N PRO A 52 5.43 0.57 -9.11
CA PRO A 52 4.43 0.55 -8.04
C PRO A 52 4.62 1.71 -7.06
N LEU A 53 3.54 2.43 -6.78
CA LEU A 53 3.51 3.53 -5.84
C LEU A 53 2.87 3.08 -4.53
N LEU A 54 3.62 3.15 -3.44
CA LEU A 54 3.19 2.84 -2.09
C LEU A 54 3.14 4.12 -1.26
N LEU A 55 2.05 4.31 -0.54
CA LEU A 55 1.80 5.51 0.26
C LEU A 55 1.53 5.09 1.70
N ALA A 56 2.30 5.60 2.66
CA ALA A 56 2.09 5.39 4.09
C ALA A 56 1.51 6.67 4.73
N PRO A 57 0.17 6.82 4.83
CA PRO A 57 -0.43 8.08 5.25
C PRO A 57 -0.10 8.43 6.69
N ALA A 58 0.19 9.70 6.97
CA ALA A 58 0.38 10.19 8.33
C ALA A 58 -0.19 11.60 8.50
N MET A 59 -1.21 11.73 9.34
CA MET A 59 -1.88 13.01 9.64
C MET A 59 -2.77 12.89 10.88
N ASN A 60 -3.19 14.02 11.42
CA ASN A 60 -4.19 14.04 12.49
C ASN A 60 -5.50 13.34 12.06
N ARG A 61 -6.21 12.73 13.02
CA ARG A 61 -7.48 12.01 12.81
C ARG A 61 -8.52 12.80 12.01
N LEU A 62 -8.70 14.09 12.30
CA LEU A 62 -9.67 14.93 11.58
C LEU A 62 -9.25 15.16 10.13
N MET A 63 -7.95 15.33 9.88
CA MET A 63 -7.42 15.43 8.52
C MET A 63 -7.61 14.12 7.76
N TRP A 64 -7.41 12.97 8.43
CA TRP A 64 -7.63 11.66 7.83
C TRP A 64 -9.12 11.46 7.48
N ALA A 65 -10.01 11.71 8.43
CA ALA A 65 -11.45 11.55 8.25
C ALA A 65 -12.09 12.59 7.30
N HIS A 66 -11.35 13.62 6.91
CA HIS A 66 -11.87 14.67 6.05
C HIS A 66 -12.29 14.11 4.68
N PRO A 67 -13.48 14.49 4.15
CA PRO A 67 -14.00 13.95 2.89
C PRO A 67 -13.04 14.12 1.70
N ALA A 68 -12.32 15.25 1.64
CA ALA A 68 -11.34 15.48 0.57
C ALA A 68 -10.16 14.48 0.65
N THR A 69 -9.66 14.18 1.84
CA THR A 69 -8.59 13.19 2.03
C THR A 69 -9.08 11.82 1.61
N GLN A 70 -10.27 11.41 2.04
CA GLN A 70 -10.88 10.13 1.69
C GLN A 70 -11.12 10.01 0.17
N ALA A 71 -11.58 11.08 -0.49
CA ALA A 71 -11.76 11.11 -1.93
C ALA A 71 -10.42 10.98 -2.69
N ASN A 72 -9.37 11.66 -2.22
CA ASN A 72 -8.03 11.56 -2.79
C ASN A 72 -7.45 10.15 -2.62
N MET A 73 -7.63 9.54 -1.45
CA MET A 73 -7.24 8.16 -1.18
C MET A 73 -7.91 7.18 -2.13
N ALA A 74 -9.24 7.29 -2.28
CA ALA A 74 -10.00 6.44 -3.19
C ALA A 74 -9.55 6.59 -4.65
N LEU A 75 -9.26 7.83 -5.08
CA LEU A 75 -8.76 8.10 -6.43
C LEU A 75 -7.37 7.51 -6.66
N LEU A 76 -6.46 7.63 -5.70
CA LEU A 76 -5.12 7.06 -5.76
C LEU A 76 -5.17 5.53 -5.82
N GLN A 77 -6.01 4.90 -4.98
CA GLN A 77 -6.24 3.46 -5.00
C GLN A 77 -6.82 2.98 -6.33
N ALA A 78 -7.80 3.70 -6.88
CA ALA A 78 -8.38 3.40 -8.20
C ALA A 78 -7.36 3.49 -9.34
N ARG A 79 -6.29 4.27 -9.16
CA ARG A 79 -5.17 4.39 -10.11
C ARG A 79 -4.03 3.40 -9.83
N GLY A 80 -4.19 2.49 -8.87
CA GLY A 80 -3.24 1.42 -8.57
C GLY A 80 -2.20 1.75 -7.50
N ALA A 81 -2.31 2.89 -6.80
CA ALA A 81 -1.47 3.15 -5.63
C ALA A 81 -1.84 2.20 -4.48
N GLN A 82 -0.83 1.59 -3.86
CA GLN A 82 -0.99 0.75 -2.68
C GLN A 82 -0.90 1.61 -1.41
N ILE A 83 -1.81 1.38 -0.49
CA ILE A 83 -1.91 2.18 0.74
C ILE A 83 -1.49 1.33 1.93
N LEU A 84 -0.49 1.83 2.66
CA LEU A 84 0.07 1.20 3.85
C LEU A 84 -0.45 1.95 5.09
N GLY A 85 -1.56 1.47 5.64
CA GLY A 85 -2.23 2.06 6.80
C GLY A 85 -3.30 3.09 6.43
N PRO A 86 -3.52 4.15 7.25
CA PRO A 86 -2.85 4.44 8.51
C PRO A 86 -3.26 3.50 9.64
N ASP A 87 -2.42 3.43 10.67
CA ASP A 87 -2.73 2.76 11.93
C ASP A 87 -3.64 3.62 12.82
N SER A 88 -4.27 2.96 13.80
CA SER A 88 -5.06 3.61 14.86
C SER A 88 -4.27 3.61 16.17
N GLY A 89 -4.13 4.78 16.79
CA GLY A 89 -3.41 4.88 18.06
C GLY A 89 -3.46 6.26 18.68
N ALA A 90 -2.68 6.44 19.75
CA ALA A 90 -2.48 7.75 20.37
C ALA A 90 -1.74 8.68 19.41
N GLN A 91 -2.30 9.87 19.19
CA GLN A 91 -1.73 10.89 18.33
C GLN A 91 -0.99 11.95 19.17
N ALA A 92 -0.07 12.69 18.55
CA ALA A 92 0.70 13.74 19.22
C ALA A 92 -0.17 14.86 19.85
N CYS A 93 -1.43 14.98 19.43
CA CYS A 93 -2.42 15.90 19.98
C CYS A 93 -3.19 15.36 21.20
N GLY A 94 -2.91 14.13 21.66
CA GLY A 94 -3.60 13.50 22.79
C GLY A 94 -4.93 12.80 22.45
N GLU A 95 -5.32 12.82 21.18
CA GLU A 95 -6.51 12.12 20.68
C GLU A 95 -6.18 10.68 20.23
N VAL A 96 -7.17 9.79 20.29
CA VAL A 96 -7.07 8.42 19.79
C VAL A 96 -7.88 8.29 18.50
N GLY A 97 -7.27 7.70 17.46
CA GLY A 97 -7.96 7.32 16.23
C GLY A 97 -7.02 7.07 15.05
N ALA A 98 -7.60 6.68 13.92
CA ALA A 98 -6.88 6.44 12.67
C ALA A 98 -6.19 7.71 12.18
N GLY A 99 -4.97 7.57 11.65
CA GLY A 99 -4.20 8.68 11.06
C GLY A 99 -2.69 8.61 11.35
N ARG A 100 -2.27 7.72 12.26
CA ARG A 100 -0.85 7.47 12.52
C ARG A 100 -0.25 6.66 11.37
N MET A 101 0.96 6.98 10.95
CA MET A 101 1.69 6.13 10.00
C MET A 101 1.87 4.72 10.59
N LEU A 102 1.90 3.69 9.75
CA LEU A 102 2.40 2.39 10.19
C LEU A 102 3.82 2.53 10.73
N GLU A 103 4.18 1.65 11.66
CA GLU A 103 5.56 1.57 12.14
C GLU A 103 6.51 1.19 11.00
N PRO A 104 7.74 1.71 10.98
CA PRO A 104 8.71 1.44 9.91
C PRO A 104 8.89 -0.06 9.63
N ASP A 105 8.95 -0.88 10.67
CA ASP A 105 9.11 -2.34 10.53
C ASP A 105 7.93 -2.99 9.78
N ALA A 106 6.71 -2.50 10.00
CA ALA A 106 5.53 -2.97 9.29
C ALA A 106 5.53 -2.51 7.82
N ILE A 107 6.05 -1.32 7.53
CA ILE A 107 6.24 -0.83 6.16
C ILE A 107 7.27 -1.68 5.42
N VAL A 108 8.40 -2.00 6.08
CA VAL A 108 9.45 -2.87 5.51
C VAL A 108 8.89 -4.27 5.24
N ALA A 109 8.15 -4.86 6.18
CA ALA A 109 7.52 -6.16 5.97
C ALA A 109 6.57 -6.15 4.75
N ALA A 110 5.77 -5.09 4.56
CA ALA A 110 4.90 -4.95 3.39
C ALA A 110 5.70 -4.84 2.08
N LEU A 111 6.87 -4.19 2.10
CA LEU A 111 7.77 -4.13 0.94
C LEU A 111 8.39 -5.49 0.62
N GLU A 112 8.79 -6.25 1.64
CA GLU A 112 9.34 -7.60 1.49
C GLU A 112 8.30 -8.57 0.91
N GLU A 113 7.04 -8.46 1.34
CA GLU A 113 5.93 -9.23 0.76
C GLU A 113 5.72 -8.89 -0.72
N LEU A 114 5.76 -7.61 -1.08
CA LEU A 114 5.65 -7.17 -2.48
C LEU A 114 6.79 -7.71 -3.35
N ALA A 115 8.02 -7.70 -2.82
CA ALA A 115 9.20 -8.22 -3.52
C ALA A 115 9.20 -9.76 -3.62
N SER A 116 8.61 -10.43 -2.64
CA SER A 116 8.56 -11.90 -2.55
C SER A 116 7.35 -12.50 -3.25
N ALA A 117 6.34 -11.69 -3.60
CA ALA A 117 5.18 -12.15 -4.34
C ALA A 117 5.63 -12.66 -5.72
N PRO A 118 5.60 -13.98 -6.00
CA PRO A 118 5.72 -14.43 -7.38
C PRO A 118 4.59 -13.76 -8.16
N ALA A 119 4.84 -13.34 -9.40
CA ALA A 119 3.82 -12.74 -10.26
C ALA A 119 2.56 -13.61 -10.21
N ALA A 120 1.58 -13.19 -9.39
CA ALA A 120 0.44 -14.05 -9.11
C ALA A 120 -0.30 -14.22 -10.44
N PRO A 121 -0.53 -15.47 -10.89
CA PRO A 121 -1.23 -15.67 -12.13
C PRO A 121 -2.57 -14.95 -12.05
N ASP A 122 -2.87 -14.14 -13.06
CA ASP A 122 -4.13 -13.42 -13.13
C ASP A 122 -5.29 -14.42 -13.13
N LEU A 123 -6.05 -14.46 -12.03
CA LEU A 123 -7.19 -15.36 -11.87
C LEU A 123 -8.49 -14.76 -12.43
N ARG A 124 -8.43 -13.61 -13.12
CA ARG A 124 -9.62 -13.02 -13.76
C ARG A 124 -10.26 -14.02 -14.73
N GLY A 125 -11.56 -14.21 -14.57
CA GLY A 125 -12.36 -15.14 -15.39
C GLY A 125 -12.32 -16.60 -14.94
N LEU A 126 -11.52 -16.93 -13.91
CA LEU A 126 -11.51 -18.28 -13.33
C LEU A 126 -12.57 -18.42 -12.24
N ARG A 127 -13.25 -19.58 -12.23
CA ARG A 127 -14.09 -20.00 -11.10
C ARG A 127 -13.27 -20.94 -10.24
N VAL A 128 -12.84 -20.45 -9.08
CA VAL A 128 -12.00 -21.22 -8.15
C VAL A 128 -12.87 -21.74 -7.01
N LEU A 129 -12.74 -23.03 -6.69
CA LEU A 129 -13.30 -23.66 -5.49
C LEU A 129 -12.14 -24.07 -4.59
N VAL A 130 -12.14 -23.59 -3.35
CA VAL A 130 -11.14 -23.93 -2.34
C VAL A 130 -11.81 -24.76 -1.26
N SER A 131 -11.20 -25.90 -0.93
CA SER A 131 -11.52 -26.71 0.25
C SER A 131 -10.27 -26.70 1.13
N ALA A 132 -10.46 -26.39 2.42
CA ALA A 132 -9.41 -26.28 3.41
C ALA A 132 -9.92 -26.77 4.76
N GLY A 133 -8.99 -27.27 5.58
CA GLY A 133 -9.27 -27.86 6.88
C GLY A 133 -9.20 -29.39 6.88
N PRO A 134 -9.31 -29.99 8.08
CA PRO A 134 -9.17 -31.43 8.23
C PRO A 134 -10.38 -32.18 7.69
N THR A 135 -10.14 -33.42 7.27
CA THR A 135 -11.22 -34.38 7.01
C THR A 135 -11.56 -35.09 8.30
N LEU A 136 -12.85 -35.24 8.61
CA LEU A 136 -13.34 -36.05 9.72
C LEU A 136 -14.22 -37.17 9.15
N GLU A 137 -13.89 -38.42 9.46
CA GLU A 137 -14.60 -39.60 9.02
C GLU A 137 -15.22 -40.31 10.23
N ASP A 138 -16.54 -40.39 10.28
CA ASP A 138 -17.25 -40.91 11.45
C ASP A 138 -17.06 -42.43 11.61
N LEU A 139 -16.69 -42.85 12.82
CA LEU A 139 -16.67 -44.26 13.21
C LEU A 139 -17.99 -44.67 13.88
N ASP A 140 -18.52 -43.77 14.71
CA ASP A 140 -19.82 -43.86 15.39
C ASP A 140 -20.27 -42.44 15.79
N PRO A 141 -21.44 -42.25 16.45
CA PRO A 141 -21.96 -40.91 16.78
C PRO A 141 -21.06 -40.05 17.68
N VAL A 142 -19.99 -40.60 18.25
CA VAL A 142 -19.09 -39.92 19.19
C VAL A 142 -17.65 -39.88 18.69
N ARG A 143 -17.19 -40.90 17.96
CA ARG A 143 -15.80 -41.05 17.53
C ARG A 143 -15.65 -40.86 16.03
N TYR A 144 -14.57 -40.21 15.64
CA TYR A 144 -14.19 -40.02 14.25
C TYR A 144 -12.68 -40.18 14.06
N LEU A 145 -12.27 -40.41 12.82
CA LEU A 145 -10.89 -40.44 12.37
C LEU A 145 -10.62 -39.15 11.60
N GLY A 146 -9.60 -38.40 12.02
CA GLY A 146 -9.26 -37.12 11.41
C GLY A 146 -7.77 -36.97 11.10
N ASN A 147 -7.44 -36.00 10.25
CA ASN A 147 -6.06 -35.64 9.98
C ASN A 147 -5.66 -34.33 10.69
N ARG A 148 -4.35 -34.07 10.80
CA ARG A 148 -3.79 -32.87 11.45
C ARG A 148 -3.57 -31.71 10.46
N SER A 149 -4.43 -31.58 9.45
CA SER A 149 -4.36 -30.41 8.58
C SER A 149 -4.71 -29.15 9.36
N SER A 150 -3.89 -28.11 9.19
CA SER A 150 -4.09 -26.76 9.72
C SER A 150 -5.06 -25.96 8.88
#